data_AF-A0A374E1S3-F1
#
_entry.id   AF-A0A374E1S3-F1
#
_cell.length_a   1.000
_cell.length_b   1.000
_cell.length_c   1.000
_cell.angle_alpha   90.00
_cell.angle_beta   90.00
_cell.angle_gamma   90.00
#
_symmetry.space_group_name_H-M   'P 1'
#
loop_
_entity.id
_entity.type
_entity.pdbx_description
1 polymer ?
#
loop_
_entity_poly.entity_id
_entity_poly.type
_entity_poly.pdbx_seq_one_letter_code
_entity_poly.pdbx_strand_id
1 'polypeptide(L)'
;MTTLFYLFSNKNVTIKYTKNKDGNLYPRFEKFAHPEHPNPIKMKAKLTGVFRKDVKIIRNETGIKLPKDYTWHHLEDGKSVLMVPSKIHSPRCGGFNHMGGATKIRHGII
;
A
#
# COMPACT_ATOMS: atom_id res chain seq x y z
N MET A 1 -11.14 3.10 15.92
CA MET A 1 -11.02 2.74 14.50
C MET A 1 -11.69 3.85 13.72
N THR A 2 -10.95 4.60 12.89
CA THR A 2 -11.54 5.68 12.08
C THR A 2 -11.86 5.12 10.71
N THR A 3 -13.06 5.38 10.22
CA THR A 3 -13.57 4.92 8.91
C THR A 3 -13.79 6.14 8.03
N LEU A 4 -13.19 6.17 6.83
CA LEU A 4 -13.58 7.12 5.78
C LEU A 4 -14.34 6.37 4.68
N PHE A 5 -15.38 7.02 4.17
CA PHE A 5 -16.15 6.57 3.01
C PHE A 5 -15.52 7.12 1.73
N TYR A 6 -15.28 6.26 0.75
CA TYR A 6 -14.81 6.66 -0.57
C TYR A 6 -15.70 6.07 -1.66
N LEU A 7 -15.92 6.82 -2.75
CA LEU A 7 -16.66 6.37 -3.91
C LEU A 7 -15.73 5.64 -4.88
N PHE A 8 -15.86 4.31 -4.96
CA PHE A 8 -15.16 3.47 -5.94
C PHE A 8 -16.20 2.80 -6.85
N SER A 9 -16.13 3.05 -8.16
CA SER A 9 -17.05 2.43 -9.14
C SER A 9 -18.53 2.64 -8.79
N ASN A 10 -18.93 3.85 -8.38
CA ASN A 10 -20.28 4.21 -7.92
C ASN A 10 -20.76 3.44 -6.68
N LYS A 11 -19.85 2.82 -5.91
CA LYS A 11 -20.13 2.17 -4.63
C LYS A 11 -19.31 2.83 -3.53
N ASN A 12 -19.93 3.00 -2.37
CA ASN A 12 -19.21 3.41 -1.17
C ASN A 12 -18.35 2.25 -0.67
N VAL A 13 -17.04 2.45 -0.63
CA VAL A 13 -16.08 1.53 0.00
C VAL A 13 -15.61 2.11 1.32
N THR A 14 -15.54 1.25 2.31
CA THR A 14 -15.04 1.54 3.65
C THR A 14 -13.58 1.15 3.73
N ILE A 15 -12.70 2.14 3.91
CA ILE A 15 -11.29 1.92 4.19
C ILE A 15 -11.05 2.08 5.70
N LYS A 16 -10.44 1.06 6.30
CA LYS A 16 -10.02 1.10 7.71
C LYS A 16 -8.66 1.78 7.80
N TYR A 17 -8.35 2.36 8.97
CA TYR A 17 -7.05 2.94 9.24
C TYR A 17 -6.41 2.32 10.49
N THR A 18 -5.09 2.15 10.48
CA THR A 18 -4.28 1.90 11.68
C THR A 18 -3.64 3.21 12.14
N LYS A 19 -3.56 3.41 13.45
CA LYS A 19 -2.81 4.53 14.05
C LYS A 19 -1.43 4.01 14.44
N ASN A 20 -0.38 4.61 13.88
CA ASN A 20 0.99 4.24 14.23
C ASN A 20 1.46 5.03 15.48
N LYS A 21 2.63 4.68 16.03
CA LYS A 21 3.23 5.32 17.22
C LYS A 21 3.47 6.82 17.04
N ASP A 22 3.64 7.27 15.80
CA ASP A 22 3.77 8.68 15.41
C ASP A 22 2.43 9.46 15.48
N GLY A 23 1.33 8.79 15.81
CA GLY A 23 -0.01 9.38 15.87
C GLY A 23 -0.74 9.48 14.53
N ASN A 24 -0.07 9.19 13.41
CA ASN A 24 -0.64 9.28 12.06
C ASN A 24 -1.51 8.07 11.72
N LEU A 25 -2.47 8.28 10.83
CA LEU A 25 -3.38 7.25 10.32
C LEU A 25 -2.91 6.73 8.97
N TYR A 26 -2.88 5.40 8.82
CA TYR A 26 -2.47 4.72 7.60
C TYR A 26 -3.61 3.83 7.09
N PRO A 27 -4.02 3.96 5.82
CA PRO A 27 -5.12 3.19 5.28
C PRO A 27 -4.75 1.72 5.14
N ARG A 28 -5.76 0.86 5.35
CA ARG A 28 -5.68 -0.60 5.32
C ARG A 28 -6.51 -1.12 4.16
N PHE A 29 -5.84 -1.82 3.25
CA PHE A 29 -6.39 -2.28 1.98
C PHE A 29 -6.50 -3.81 1.88
N GLU A 30 -6.35 -4.54 2.99
CA GLU A 30 -6.33 -6.01 3.05
C GLU A 30 -7.58 -6.64 2.41
N LYS A 31 -8.74 -5.99 2.54
CA LYS A 31 -9.99 -6.44 1.88
C LYS A 31 -9.93 -6.42 0.35
N PHE A 32 -8.98 -5.68 -0.21
CA PHE A 32 -8.79 -5.48 -1.64
C PHE A 32 -7.45 -6.05 -2.11
N ALA A 33 -6.78 -6.86 -1.27
CA ALA A 33 -5.54 -7.52 -1.64
C ALA A 33 -5.75 -8.40 -2.88
N HIS A 34 -4.68 -8.55 -3.67
CA HIS A 34 -4.72 -9.47 -4.81
C HIS A 34 -5.08 -10.90 -4.33
N PRO A 35 -6.02 -11.61 -4.97
CA PRO A 35 -6.48 -12.91 -4.48
C PRO A 35 -5.36 -13.96 -4.30
N GLU A 36 -4.38 -13.98 -5.20
CA GLU A 36 -3.21 -14.87 -5.11
C GLU A 36 -2.18 -14.44 -4.05
N HIS A 37 -2.24 -13.18 -3.60
CA HIS A 37 -1.35 -12.61 -2.60
C HIS A 37 -2.15 -11.79 -1.58
N PRO A 38 -3.02 -12.46 -0.79
CA PRO A 38 -4.00 -11.78 0.06
C PRO A 38 -3.38 -11.13 1.31
N ASN A 39 -2.17 -11.56 1.67
CA ASN A 39 -1.48 -11.13 2.89
C ASN A 39 -0.33 -10.18 2.57
N PRO A 40 0.01 -9.25 3.49
CA PRO A 40 1.22 -8.46 3.38
C PRO A 40 2.47 -9.33 3.31
N ILE A 41 3.40 -8.96 2.44
CA ILE A 41 4.71 -9.60 2.30
C ILE A 41 5.72 -8.77 3.08
N LYS A 42 6.40 -9.41 4.03
CA LYS A 42 7.47 -8.79 4.80
C LYS A 42 8.79 -8.92 4.03
N MET A 43 9.35 -7.77 3.68
CA MET A 43 10.60 -7.67 2.91
C MET A 43 11.82 -7.80 3.83
N LYS A 44 12.81 -8.56 3.38
CA LYS A 44 14.16 -8.62 3.97
C LYS A 44 15.02 -7.48 3.45
N ALA A 45 14.91 -7.16 2.16
CA ALA A 45 15.60 -6.04 1.55
C ALA A 45 15.02 -4.71 2.05
N LYS A 46 15.90 -3.71 2.17
CA LYS A 46 15.50 -2.34 2.52
C LYS A 46 14.74 -1.71 1.36
N LEU A 47 13.48 -1.39 1.59
CA LEU A 47 12.66 -0.59 0.68
C LEU A 47 13.12 0.88 0.69
N THR A 48 12.85 1.59 -0.40
CA THR A 48 13.31 2.97 -0.64
C THR A 48 12.18 4.00 -0.58
N GLY A 49 10.92 3.58 -0.62
CA GLY A 49 9.77 4.48 -0.72
C GLY A 49 9.60 5.10 -2.11
N VAL A 50 10.36 4.62 -3.11
CA VAL A 50 10.33 5.06 -4.50
C VAL A 50 9.81 3.89 -5.34
N PHE A 51 8.57 4.02 -5.80
CA PHE A 51 7.82 2.96 -6.49
C PHE A 51 8.65 2.19 -7.55
N ARG A 52 9.29 2.90 -8.48
CA ARG A 52 10.07 2.25 -9.56
C ARG A 52 11.26 1.42 -9.05
N LYS A 53 11.87 1.80 -7.92
CA LYS A 53 12.96 1.05 -7.28
C LYS A 53 12.40 -0.13 -6.50
N ASP A 54 11.36 0.12 -5.73
CA ASP A 54 10.76 -0.89 -4.85
C ASP A 54 10.10 -2.02 -5.65
N VAL A 55 9.49 -1.74 -6.81
CA VAL A 55 9.00 -2.78 -7.72
C VAL A 55 10.11 -3.75 -8.14
N LYS A 56 11.33 -3.24 -8.40
CA LYS A 56 12.48 -4.09 -8.77
C LYS A 56 12.96 -4.91 -7.57
N ILE A 57 13.06 -4.29 -6.40
CA ILE A 57 13.47 -4.97 -5.15
C ILE A 57 12.49 -6.10 -4.82
N ILE A 58 11.19 -5.80 -4.79
CA ILE A 58 10.15 -6.77 -4.47
C ILE A 58 10.17 -7.93 -5.46
N ARG A 59 10.24 -7.66 -6.76
CA ARG A 59 10.33 -8.71 -7.78
C ARG A 59 11.55 -9.60 -7.60
N ASN A 60 12.71 -9.01 -7.31
CA ASN A 60 13.95 -9.78 -7.14
C ASN A 60 13.92 -10.67 -5.89
N GLU A 61 13.29 -10.21 -4.80
CA GLU A 61 13.22 -10.98 -3.56
C GLU A 61 12.10 -12.04 -3.56
N THR A 62 10.96 -11.73 -4.16
CA THR A 62 9.76 -12.58 -4.10
C THR A 62 9.51 -13.42 -5.36
N GLY A 63 10.13 -13.05 -6.48
CA GLY A 63 9.80 -13.58 -7.81
C GLY A 63 8.49 -13.02 -8.40
N ILE A 64 7.74 -12.22 -7.65
CA ILE A 64 6.40 -11.75 -8.06
C ILE A 64 6.53 -10.57 -9.03
N LYS A 65 5.96 -10.74 -10.23
CA LYS A 65 5.83 -9.66 -11.21
C LYS A 65 4.56 -8.88 -10.92
N LEU A 66 4.67 -7.55 -10.79
CA LEU A 66 3.52 -6.68 -10.57
C LEU A 66 2.61 -6.66 -11.81
N PRO A 67 1.31 -7.03 -11.70
CA PRO A 67 0.36 -6.97 -12.80
C PRO A 67 -0.01 -5.52 -13.21
N LYS A 68 -0.50 -5.35 -14.45
CA LYS A 68 -0.72 -4.04 -15.12
C LYS A 68 -1.62 -3.06 -14.34
N ASP A 69 -2.57 -3.56 -13.55
CA ASP A 69 -3.56 -2.74 -12.83
C ASP A 69 -3.39 -2.76 -11.31
N TYR A 70 -2.22 -3.19 -10.83
CA TYR A 70 -1.91 -3.31 -9.41
C TYR A 70 -0.74 -2.41 -9.01
N THR A 71 -0.66 -2.15 -7.71
CA THR A 71 0.43 -1.41 -7.08
C THR A 71 0.83 -2.07 -5.75
N TRP A 72 2.05 -1.79 -5.31
CA TRP A 72 2.52 -2.14 -3.98
C TRP A 72 2.16 -1.03 -2.99
N HIS A 73 1.20 -1.31 -2.13
CA HIS A 73 0.91 -0.49 -0.96
C HIS A 73 1.94 -0.78 0.13
N HIS A 74 2.67 0.24 0.56
CA HIS A 74 3.66 0.11 1.63
C HIS A 74 2.97 0.32 2.99
N LEU A 75 3.12 -0.64 3.89
CA LEU A 75 2.56 -0.54 5.24
C LEU A 75 3.40 0.40 6.12
N GLU A 76 2.79 0.85 7.21
CA GLU A 76 3.34 1.81 8.16
C GLU A 76 4.58 1.33 8.93
N ASP A 77 4.86 0.03 8.88
CA ASP A 77 6.05 -0.60 9.46
C ASP A 77 7.32 -0.39 8.62
N GLY A 78 7.18 0.15 7.40
CA GLY A 78 8.27 0.42 6.47
C GLY A 78 8.94 -0.82 5.88
N LYS A 79 8.45 -2.02 6.19
CA LYS A 79 9.07 -3.31 5.82
C LYS A 79 8.10 -4.26 5.14
N SER A 80 6.80 -4.02 5.24
CA SER A 80 5.79 -4.85 4.62
C SER A 80 5.11 -4.14 3.45
N VAL A 81 4.78 -4.90 2.42
CA VAL A 81 4.03 -4.43 1.25
C VAL A 81 2.82 -5.30 1.00
N LEU A 82 1.75 -4.71 0.49
CA LEU A 82 0.53 -5.40 0.08
C LEU A 82 0.23 -5.08 -1.38
N MET A 83 -0.04 -6.11 -2.19
CA MET A 83 -0.46 -5.90 -3.57
C MET A 83 -1.95 -5.58 -3.63
N VAL A 84 -2.28 -4.41 -4.18
CA VAL A 84 -3.67 -3.92 -4.23
C VAL A 84 -3.96 -3.30 -5.60
N PRO A 85 -5.23 -3.27 -6.05
CA PRO A 85 -5.59 -2.60 -7.29
C PRO A 85 -5.19 -1.12 -7.27
N SER A 86 -4.54 -0.67 -8.33
CA SER A 86 -4.13 0.74 -8.48
C SER A 86 -5.32 1.69 -8.41
N LYS A 87 -6.51 1.26 -8.87
CA LYS A 87 -7.71 2.10 -8.89
C LYS A 87 -8.28 2.42 -7.51
N ILE A 88 -8.04 1.59 -6.48
CA ILE A 88 -8.53 1.90 -5.11
C ILE A 88 -7.48 2.65 -4.29
N HIS A 89 -6.20 2.47 -4.63
CA HIS A 89 -5.08 3.00 -3.89
C HIS A 89 -4.56 4.33 -4.46
N SER A 90 -4.36 4.40 -5.78
CA SER A 90 -3.61 5.47 -6.42
C SER A 90 -4.54 6.60 -6.87
N PRO A 91 -4.33 7.85 -6.44
CA PRO A 91 -5.16 9.00 -6.83
C PRO A 91 -5.29 9.20 -8.33
N ARG A 92 -4.18 8.99 -9.05
CA ARG A 92 -4.12 9.08 -10.53
C ARG A 92 -4.97 8.03 -11.25
N CYS A 93 -5.44 7.01 -10.54
CA CYS A 93 -6.24 5.93 -11.07
C CYS A 93 -7.67 5.91 -10.51
N GLY A 94 -8.10 6.98 -9.82
CA GLY A 94 -9.41 7.06 -9.17
C GLY A 94 -9.45 6.51 -7.74
N GLY A 95 -8.29 6.41 -7.07
CA GLY A 95 -8.20 6.21 -5.63
C GLY A 95 -8.19 7.54 -4.87
N PHE A 96 -8.06 7.50 -3.55
CA PHE A 96 -8.01 8.71 -2.71
C PHE A 96 -6.58 9.08 -2.30
N ASN A 97 -6.35 10.37 -2.08
CA ASN A 97 -5.09 10.88 -1.54
C ASN A 97 -4.89 10.40 -0.11
N HIS A 98 -3.76 9.77 0.16
CA HIS A 98 -3.41 9.29 1.49
C HIS A 98 -1.89 9.30 1.70
N MET A 99 -1.49 9.36 2.97
CA MET A 99 -0.12 9.09 3.38
C MET A 99 0.04 7.57 3.58
N GLY A 100 1.01 6.97 2.90
CA GLY A 100 1.36 5.56 3.04
C GLY A 100 2.77 5.36 3.59
N GLY A 101 3.14 4.12 3.89
CA GLY A 101 4.48 3.76 4.39
C GLY A 101 5.62 4.19 3.47
N ALA A 102 5.37 4.31 2.17
CA ALA A 102 6.36 4.77 1.19
C ALA A 102 6.89 6.18 1.50
N THR A 103 6.04 7.07 2.02
CA THR A 103 6.43 8.44 2.40
C THR A 103 7.34 8.42 3.64
N LYS A 104 7.02 7.58 4.64
CA LYS A 104 7.86 7.37 5.82
C LYS A 104 9.27 6.92 5.44
N ILE A 105 9.35 5.91 4.57
CA ILE A 105 10.62 5.35 4.12
C ILE A 105 11.47 6.41 3.40
N ARG A 106 10.86 7.18 2.49
CA ARG A 106 11.58 8.18 1.68
C ARG A 106 12.17 9.31 2.52
N HIS A 107 11.49 9.71 3.59
CA HIS A 107 11.92 10.80 4.46
C HIS A 107 12.63 10.31 5.73
N GLY A 108 12.94 9.02 5.84
CA GLY A 108 13.65 8.45 6.99
C GLY A 108 12.86 8.49 8.31
N ILE A 109 11.54 8.62 8.23
CA ILE A 109 10.64 8.68 9.38
C ILE A 109 10.18 7.24 9.66
N ILE A 110 11.07 6.33 10.06
CA ILE A 110 10.72 4.92 10.35
C ILE A 110 11.00 4.61 11.81
#